data_AF-A0A6N2M9R5-F1
#
_entry.id   AF-A0A6N2M9R5-F1
#
_cell.length_a   1.000
_cell.length_b   1.000
_cell.length_c   1.000
_cell.angle_alpha   90.00
_cell.angle_beta   90.00
_cell.angle_gamma   90.00
#
_symmetry.space_group_name_H-M   'P 1'
#
loop_
_entity.id
_entity.type
_entity.pdbx_description
1 polymer ?
#
loop_
_entity_poly.entity_id
_entity_poly.type
_entity_poly.pdbx_seq_one_letter_code
_entity_poly.pdbx_strand_id
1 'polypeptide(L)'
;MWWLFFYLAKLNLLGFELFNSQSLSQGRAPDESCLRYNFKMLDAYKGRGQTTKGIWIARCNDIKPFTVAMDFEGTDSNARGEDNTAFERQSALFALAIADIILINMWYKDIGLEHAASRPLLKTVFQVMKRLFKPRKRTLLFVLRDHSKTPFEYLETALKEDIDRIWASVAEPETSRSVVLSDFFNAVHLRQRFICPRDLTGDKREAEPASGFFIRAEKIWKTIKDNKDLDLPALKVMVATVRCEEIAKEKLRRFTTDDDWLALKEAVQAGPVSRFGATLSSILESYLSQYDTEVMHYDQDVRNAKRRQMESQALEVVRNAYVTILEHLYSNTLESFKTSLEQSLNKGKGFAASARIFAQSCFLVFDQGCEEATH
;
A
#
# COMPACT_ATOMS: atom_id res chain seq x y z
N MET A 1 -42.41 0.42 16.11
CA MET A 1 -41.94 1.61 16.86
C MET A 1 -40.60 2.00 16.26
N TRP A 2 -40.55 3.06 15.45
CA TRP A 2 -39.33 3.50 14.77
C TRP A 2 -38.46 4.27 15.77
N TRP A 3 -37.32 3.72 16.15
CA TRP A 3 -36.37 4.38 17.04
C TRP A 3 -35.35 5.13 16.18
N LEU A 4 -35.24 6.45 16.36
CA LEU A 4 -34.17 7.25 15.75
C LEU A 4 -32.89 7.04 16.55
N PHE A 5 -31.90 6.41 15.94
CA PHE A 5 -30.56 6.29 16.48
C PHE A 5 -29.71 7.44 15.94
N PHE A 6 -29.03 8.18 16.81
CA PHE A 6 -27.99 9.13 16.40
C PHE A 6 -26.62 8.52 16.72
N TYR A 7 -25.78 8.38 15.71
CA TYR A 7 -24.41 7.93 15.87
C TYR A 7 -23.46 9.11 15.85
N LEU A 8 -22.70 9.27 16.95
CA LEU A 8 -21.70 10.30 17.11
C LEU A 8 -20.31 9.65 17.10
N ALA A 9 -19.54 9.86 16.02
CA ALA A 9 -18.17 9.37 15.93
C ALA A 9 -17.18 10.49 16.27
N LYS A 10 -16.29 10.26 17.24
CA LYS A 10 -15.19 11.20 17.56
C LYS A 10 -13.92 10.76 16.83
N LEU A 11 -13.52 11.51 15.81
CA LEU A 11 -12.24 11.34 15.12
C LEU A 11 -11.23 12.37 15.68
N ASN A 12 -10.18 11.86 16.34
CA ASN A 12 -9.04 12.68 16.73
C ASN A 12 -8.04 12.67 15.58
N LEU A 13 -8.03 13.73 14.78
CA LEU A 13 -7.32 13.74 13.50
C LEU A 13 -5.84 14.12 13.57
N LEU A 14 -5.34 14.45 14.76
CA LEU A 14 -3.92 14.69 15.04
C LEU A 14 -3.62 14.20 16.45
N GLY A 15 -2.61 13.34 16.58
CA GLY A 15 -2.19 12.68 17.79
C GLY A 15 -1.64 13.70 18.78
N PHE A 16 -2.46 14.08 19.76
CA PHE A 16 -2.07 14.39 21.13
C PHE A 16 -3.35 14.56 21.97
N GLU A 17 -3.62 13.58 22.84
CA GLU A 17 -4.52 13.77 23.98
C GLU A 17 -3.94 14.84 24.91
N LEU A 18 -4.84 15.64 25.47
CA LEU A 18 -4.59 16.93 26.12
C LEU A 18 -3.47 16.89 27.16
N PHE A 19 -2.41 17.65 26.89
CA PHE A 19 -1.62 18.30 27.92
C PHE A 19 -2.36 19.59 28.32
N ASN A 20 -3.16 19.50 29.38
CA ASN A 20 -3.29 20.55 30.40
C ASN A 20 -3.91 19.95 31.67
N SER A 21 -3.16 19.01 32.27
CA SER A 21 -3.43 18.45 33.59
C SER A 21 -2.36 18.91 34.59
N GLN A 22 -2.27 20.21 34.83
CA GLN A 22 -1.66 20.74 36.06
C GLN A 22 -2.40 22.02 36.46
N SER A 23 -3.67 21.85 36.88
CA SER A 23 -4.39 22.76 37.79
C SER A 23 -5.87 22.41 37.99
N LEU A 24 -6.32 21.18 37.75
CA LEU A 24 -7.67 20.74 38.13
C LEU A 24 -7.65 19.34 38.74
N SER A 25 -6.97 19.19 39.87
CA SER A 25 -7.30 18.17 40.88
C SER A 25 -8.63 18.47 41.60
N GLN A 26 -9.38 19.46 41.15
CA GLN A 26 -10.77 19.75 41.50
C GLN A 26 -11.50 20.27 40.27
N GLY A 27 -12.15 19.39 39.49
CA GLY A 27 -13.09 19.83 38.45
C GLY A 27 -12.97 19.02 37.17
N ARG A 28 -14.00 18.22 36.89
CA ARG A 28 -14.32 17.78 35.52
C ARG A 28 -14.27 19.02 34.62
N ALA A 29 -13.76 18.92 33.40
CA ALA A 29 -14.18 19.85 32.36
C ALA A 29 -15.73 19.76 32.32
N PRO A 30 -16.47 20.84 32.58
CA PRO A 30 -17.92 20.75 32.77
C PRO A 30 -18.67 20.28 31.51
N ASP A 31 -18.02 20.24 30.34
CA ASP A 31 -18.69 20.16 29.03
C ASP A 31 -18.62 18.79 28.31
N GLU A 32 -17.81 17.81 28.75
CA GLU A 32 -17.98 16.40 28.32
C GLU A 32 -18.98 15.63 29.22
N SER A 33 -19.48 16.29 30.28
CA SER A 33 -20.35 15.70 31.29
C SER A 33 -21.74 15.26 30.78
N CYS A 34 -22.15 15.72 29.59
CA CYS A 34 -23.41 15.33 28.95
C CYS A 34 -23.35 13.94 28.31
N LEU A 35 -22.16 13.48 27.93
CA LEU A 35 -21.96 12.14 27.38
C LEU A 35 -21.38 11.28 28.51
N ARG A 36 -22.22 10.84 29.44
CA ARG A 36 -21.80 9.92 30.51
C ARG A 36 -21.43 8.54 29.92
N TYR A 37 -20.18 8.39 29.51
CA TYR A 37 -19.56 7.13 29.12
C TYR A 37 -18.22 6.93 29.87
N ASN A 38 -17.81 5.67 30.04
CA ASN A 38 -16.56 5.30 30.70
C ASN A 38 -15.51 4.86 29.66
N PHE A 39 -15.09 5.76 28.77
CA PHE A 39 -13.91 5.48 27.93
C PHE A 39 -12.63 5.71 28.73
N LYS A 40 -11.62 4.89 28.47
CA LYS A 40 -10.30 5.03 29.10
C LYS A 40 -9.61 6.26 28.51
N MET A 41 -9.30 7.24 29.35
CA MET A 41 -8.57 8.46 28.96
C MET A 41 -7.07 8.34 29.27
N LEU A 42 -6.23 9.10 28.56
CA LEU A 42 -4.79 9.14 28.80
C LEU A 42 -4.51 9.51 30.25
N ASP A 43 -3.69 8.69 30.91
CA ASP A 43 -3.13 9.01 32.21
C ASP A 43 -1.83 9.78 32.01
N ALA A 44 -1.90 11.12 32.12
CA ALA A 44 -0.75 12.01 31.91
C ALA A 44 0.45 11.69 32.84
N TYR A 45 0.22 11.03 33.98
CA TYR A 45 1.26 10.63 34.92
C TYR A 45 2.03 9.37 34.49
N LYS A 46 1.52 8.61 33.51
CA LYS A 46 2.16 7.41 32.96
C LYS A 46 2.93 7.68 31.66
N GLY A 47 3.07 8.95 31.28
CA GLY A 47 3.76 9.37 30.06
C GLY A 47 2.84 9.47 28.84
N ARG A 48 3.38 10.01 27.75
CA ARG A 48 2.67 10.16 26.46
C ARG A 48 2.61 8.78 25.80
N GLY A 49 1.45 8.13 25.85
CA GLY A 49 1.21 6.81 25.26
C GLY A 49 -0.12 6.75 24.53
N GLN A 50 -0.31 5.72 23.71
CA GLN A 50 -1.59 5.49 23.03
C GLN A 50 -2.64 5.00 24.03
N THR A 51 -3.77 5.71 24.14
CA THR A 51 -4.84 5.37 25.11
C THR A 51 -5.95 4.55 24.48
N THR A 52 -6.50 5.01 23.36
CA THR A 52 -7.56 4.31 22.63
C THR A 52 -6.92 3.38 21.61
N LYS A 53 -7.21 2.08 21.71
CA LYS A 53 -6.84 1.07 20.71
C LYS A 53 -8.11 0.53 20.06
N GLY A 54 -8.26 0.69 18.76
CA GLY A 54 -9.43 0.27 18.01
C GLY A 54 -10.58 1.29 18.05
N ILE A 55 -11.80 0.76 17.91
CA ILE A 55 -13.04 1.55 17.89
C ILE A 55 -13.87 1.09 19.07
N TRP A 56 -14.27 2.02 19.92
CA TRP A 56 -15.08 1.76 21.11
C TRP A 56 -16.47 2.35 20.94
N ILE A 57 -17.47 1.72 21.53
CA ILE A 57 -18.88 2.12 21.41
C ILE A 57 -19.51 2.20 22.79
N ALA A 58 -20.25 3.28 23.07
CA ALA A 58 -20.94 3.48 24.33
C ALA A 58 -22.30 4.16 24.14
N ARG A 59 -23.27 3.75 24.94
CA ARG A 59 -24.59 4.38 24.99
C ARG A 59 -24.53 5.70 25.76
N CYS A 60 -25.14 6.74 25.21
CA CYS A 60 -25.33 8.00 25.91
C CYS A 60 -26.62 7.94 26.73
N ASN A 61 -26.51 7.84 28.06
CA ASN A 61 -27.66 7.60 28.93
C ASN A 61 -28.62 8.82 29.03
N ASP A 62 -28.10 10.03 28.84
CA ASP A 62 -28.83 11.29 29.09
C ASP A 62 -29.32 12.00 27.81
N ILE A 63 -29.21 11.33 26.65
CA ILE A 63 -29.57 11.89 25.34
C ILE A 63 -30.76 11.13 24.75
N LYS A 64 -31.77 11.89 24.31
CA LYS A 64 -32.90 11.40 23.52
C LYS A 64 -32.89 12.07 22.14
N PRO A 65 -33.21 11.34 21.06
CA PRO A 65 -33.53 9.90 21.02
C PRO A 65 -32.27 9.04 21.25
N PHE A 66 -32.36 7.71 21.15
CA PHE A 66 -31.27 6.82 21.57
C PHE A 66 -29.97 7.18 20.82
N THR A 67 -28.94 7.58 21.57
CA THR A 67 -27.67 8.04 20.98
C THR A 67 -26.53 7.14 21.41
N VAL A 68 -25.67 6.83 20.45
CA VAL A 68 -24.46 6.06 20.66
C VAL A 68 -23.26 6.92 20.31
N ALA A 69 -22.30 6.97 21.22
CA ALA A 69 -20.99 7.56 20.97
C ALA A 69 -20.03 6.44 20.56
N MET A 70 -19.26 6.71 19.52
CA MET A 70 -18.14 5.87 19.09
C MET A 70 -16.85 6.66 19.22
N ASP A 71 -15.90 6.13 19.99
CA ASP A 71 -14.56 6.69 20.12
C ASP A 71 -13.61 5.93 19.20
N PHE A 72 -13.01 6.66 18.26
CA PHE A 72 -12.07 6.10 17.31
C PHE A 72 -10.65 6.41 17.78
N GLU A 73 -9.77 5.43 17.65
CA GLU A 73 -8.34 5.62 17.84
C GLU A 73 -7.82 6.82 17.05
N GLY A 74 -7.00 7.66 17.71
CA GLY A 74 -6.47 8.87 17.11
C GLY A 74 -5.56 8.57 15.93
N THR A 75 -5.72 9.34 14.86
CA THR A 75 -4.84 9.29 13.71
C THR A 75 -3.63 10.18 13.99
N ASP A 76 -2.43 9.72 13.62
CA ASP A 76 -1.12 10.32 13.88
C ASP A 76 -0.45 9.87 15.20
N SER A 77 -0.48 8.56 15.49
CA SER A 77 0.34 7.96 16.56
C SER A 77 1.42 7.02 15.99
N ASN A 78 2.69 7.23 16.33
CA ASN A 78 3.81 6.37 15.93
C ASN A 78 3.78 4.94 16.53
N ALA A 79 2.69 4.54 17.19
CA ALA A 79 2.59 3.31 17.96
C ALA A 79 2.34 2.05 17.11
N ARG A 80 1.85 2.19 15.86
CA ARG A 80 1.49 1.06 14.98
C ARG A 80 2.45 0.79 13.82
N GLY A 81 3.50 1.59 13.62
CA GLY A 81 4.45 1.37 12.52
C GLY A 81 3.81 1.55 11.13
N GLU A 82 4.22 0.75 10.13
CA GLU A 82 3.81 0.90 8.71
C GLU A 82 2.30 0.64 8.45
N ASP A 83 1.63 -0.15 9.29
CA ASP A 83 0.18 -0.42 9.20
C ASP A 83 -0.69 0.76 9.69
N ASN A 84 -0.08 1.79 10.26
CA ASN A 84 -0.78 2.91 10.86
C ASN A 84 -1.67 3.64 9.83
N THR A 85 -1.16 3.86 8.61
CA THR A 85 -1.90 4.62 7.60
C THR A 85 -3.10 3.86 7.01
N ALA A 86 -3.01 2.53 6.89
CA ALA A 86 -4.13 1.71 6.43
C ALA A 86 -5.24 1.69 7.48
N PHE A 87 -4.89 1.45 8.74
CA PHE A 87 -5.85 1.44 9.85
C PHE A 87 -6.50 2.82 10.07
N GLU A 88 -5.74 3.92 9.97
CA GLU A 88 -6.27 5.29 10.06
C GLU A 88 -7.30 5.59 8.97
N ARG A 89 -7.02 5.18 7.72
CA ARG A 89 -7.96 5.37 6.61
C ARG A 89 -9.19 4.49 6.74
N GLN A 90 -9.01 3.23 7.13
CA GLN A 90 -10.12 2.28 7.33
C GLN A 90 -11.02 2.72 8.48
N SER A 91 -10.44 3.14 9.61
CA SER A 91 -11.20 3.62 10.77
C SER A 91 -11.92 4.95 10.48
N ALA A 92 -11.26 5.90 9.81
CA ALA A 92 -11.89 7.17 9.40
C ALA A 92 -13.02 6.96 8.38
N LEU A 93 -12.83 6.07 7.40
CA LEU A 93 -13.87 5.72 6.44
C LEU A 93 -15.04 4.99 7.10
N PHE A 94 -14.76 4.11 8.08
CA PHE A 94 -15.79 3.43 8.84
C PHE A 94 -16.62 4.42 9.67
N ALA A 95 -15.96 5.35 10.36
CA ALA A 95 -16.63 6.45 11.07
C ALA A 95 -17.54 7.24 10.13
N LEU A 96 -17.03 7.61 8.95
CA LEU A 96 -17.79 8.33 7.94
C LEU A 96 -18.96 7.51 7.38
N ALA A 97 -18.79 6.21 7.17
CA ALA A 97 -19.84 5.37 6.61
C ALA A 97 -20.99 5.10 7.59
N ILE A 98 -20.68 4.98 8.89
CA ILE A 98 -21.62 4.56 9.93
C ILE A 98 -22.28 5.71 10.69
N ALA A 99 -21.60 6.84 10.86
CA ALA A 99 -22.07 7.91 11.72
C ALA A 99 -23.03 8.87 11.00
N ASP A 100 -24.03 9.37 11.74
CA ASP A 100 -24.87 10.48 11.27
C ASP A 100 -24.21 11.84 11.60
N ILE A 101 -23.50 11.91 12.73
CA ILE A 101 -22.73 13.07 13.17
C ILE A 101 -21.30 12.66 13.45
N ILE A 102 -20.35 13.38 12.85
CA ILE A 102 -18.92 13.12 13.03
C ILE A 102 -18.31 14.34 13.70
N LEU A 103 -17.75 14.11 14.88
CA LEU A 103 -16.94 15.09 15.59
C LEU A 103 -15.50 14.98 15.10
N ILE A 104 -15.03 16.05 14.49
CA ILE A 104 -13.63 16.19 14.12
C ILE A 104 -13.00 17.16 15.13
N ASN A 105 -12.11 16.62 15.94
CA ASN A 105 -11.41 17.42 16.92
C ASN A 105 -10.05 17.86 16.36
N MET A 106 -9.83 19.18 16.25
CA MET A 106 -8.66 19.77 15.61
C MET A 106 -8.11 20.97 16.41
N TRP A 107 -6.82 21.28 16.28
CA TRP A 107 -6.27 22.49 16.91
C TRP A 107 -6.53 23.71 16.04
N TYR A 108 -6.76 24.86 16.68
CA TYR A 108 -6.92 26.13 15.99
C TYR A 108 -5.81 26.41 14.96
N LYS A 109 -4.56 26.14 15.34
CA LYS A 109 -3.36 26.42 14.52
C LYS A 109 -3.29 25.62 13.22
N ASP A 110 -4.08 24.55 13.12
CA ASP A 110 -4.05 23.67 11.97
C ASP A 110 -5.00 24.15 10.85
N ILE A 111 -5.90 25.10 11.15
CA ILE A 111 -6.78 25.73 10.14
C ILE A 111 -5.93 26.54 9.16
N GLY A 112 -6.12 26.33 7.85
CA GLY A 112 -5.47 27.10 6.78
C GLY A 112 -4.08 26.61 6.36
N LEU A 113 -3.49 25.61 7.03
CA LEU A 113 -2.20 25.02 6.62
C LEU A 113 -2.43 23.89 5.61
N GLU A 114 -1.68 23.84 4.50
CA GLU A 114 -1.84 22.80 3.47
C GLU A 114 -1.45 21.39 3.95
N HIS A 115 -0.50 21.29 4.89
CA HIS A 115 -0.01 20.03 5.43
C HIS A 115 -0.47 19.73 6.87
N ALA A 116 -1.15 20.66 7.54
CA ALA A 116 -1.74 20.41 8.86
C ALA A 116 -3.24 20.11 8.75
N ALA A 117 -3.89 19.76 9.86
CA ALA A 117 -5.33 19.48 9.96
C ALA A 117 -5.83 18.27 9.15
N SER A 118 -5.02 17.22 8.97
CA SER A 118 -5.48 15.94 8.39
C SER A 118 -6.10 16.02 6.98
N ARG A 119 -5.78 17.07 6.21
CA ARG A 119 -6.27 17.24 4.82
C ARG A 119 -5.96 16.03 3.93
N PRO A 120 -4.78 15.40 3.98
CA PRO A 120 -4.50 14.20 3.18
C PRO A 120 -5.41 13.02 3.54
N LEU A 121 -5.75 12.87 4.82
CA LEU A 121 -6.66 11.83 5.30
C LEU A 121 -8.09 12.13 4.84
N LEU A 122 -8.60 13.36 5.04
CA LEU A 122 -9.92 13.76 4.55
C LEU A 122 -10.06 13.62 3.04
N LYS A 123 -9.04 14.00 2.27
CA LYS A 123 -9.02 13.83 0.80
C LYS A 123 -9.18 12.37 0.40
N THR A 124 -8.38 11.49 1.03
CA THR A 124 -8.43 10.05 0.76
C THR A 124 -9.80 9.48 1.11
N VAL A 125 -10.34 9.85 2.27
CA VAL A 125 -11.62 9.32 2.74
C VAL A 125 -12.78 9.83 1.87
N PHE A 126 -12.78 11.09 1.44
CA PHE A 126 -13.79 11.61 0.51
C PHE A 126 -13.74 10.92 -0.86
N GLN A 127 -12.54 10.66 -1.39
CA GLN A 127 -12.36 9.91 -2.63
C GLN A 127 -12.98 8.52 -2.55
N VAL A 128 -12.67 7.78 -1.49
CA VAL A 128 -13.20 6.42 -1.32
C VAL A 128 -14.70 6.45 -1.02
N MET A 129 -15.18 7.47 -0.30
CA MET A 129 -16.60 7.65 -0.01
C MET A 129 -17.42 7.92 -1.28
N LYS A 130 -16.96 8.80 -2.19
CA LYS A 130 -17.63 9.07 -3.49
C LYS A 130 -17.81 7.80 -4.31
N ARG A 131 -16.88 6.86 -4.19
CA ARG A 131 -16.84 5.61 -4.97
C ARG A 131 -17.62 4.46 -4.32
N LEU A 132 -17.51 4.28 -3.01
CA LEU A 132 -18.05 3.10 -2.31
C LEU A 132 -19.47 3.29 -1.77
N PHE A 133 -19.86 4.51 -1.40
CA PHE A 133 -21.10 4.73 -0.68
C PHE A 133 -22.05 5.66 -1.44
N LYS A 134 -23.34 5.34 -1.39
CA LYS A 134 -24.39 6.22 -1.92
C LYS A 134 -24.44 7.53 -1.13
N PRO A 135 -24.87 8.64 -1.75
CA PRO A 135 -25.08 9.90 -1.05
C PRO A 135 -26.04 9.72 0.13
N ARG A 136 -25.55 10.02 1.32
CA ARG A 136 -26.31 10.08 2.57
C ARG A 136 -25.85 11.31 3.31
N LYS A 137 -26.81 12.16 3.71
CA LYS A 137 -26.52 13.42 4.38
C LYS A 137 -26.03 13.17 5.81
N ARG A 138 -24.79 13.58 6.07
CA ARG A 138 -24.11 13.50 7.37
C ARG A 138 -23.78 14.89 7.89
N THR A 139 -23.53 15.02 9.18
CA THR A 139 -23.12 16.31 9.76
C THR A 139 -21.67 16.22 10.20
N LEU A 140 -20.82 17.10 9.67
CA LEU A 140 -19.45 17.28 10.16
C LEU A 140 -19.46 18.42 11.19
N LEU A 141 -19.07 18.09 12.41
CA LEU A 141 -18.96 19.04 13.52
C LEU A 141 -17.51 19.13 13.94
N PHE A 142 -16.89 20.26 13.62
CA PHE A 142 -15.50 20.55 13.96
C PHE A 142 -15.46 21.21 15.33
N VAL A 143 -14.74 20.58 16.25
CA VAL A 143 -14.50 21.08 17.59
C VAL A 143 -13.08 21.59 17.66
N LEU A 144 -12.93 22.90 17.89
CA LEU A 144 -11.61 23.51 18.00
C LEU A 144 -11.05 23.38 19.40
N ARG A 145 -9.77 23.02 19.46
CA ARG A 145 -8.94 23.12 20.65
C ARG A 145 -8.21 24.47 20.67
N ASP A 146 -8.05 24.98 21.88
CA ASP A 146 -7.41 26.24 22.26
C ASP A 146 -8.13 27.54 21.84
N HIS A 147 -7.70 28.64 22.47
CA HIS A 147 -8.20 29.98 22.19
C HIS A 147 -7.29 30.70 21.21
N SER A 148 -7.91 31.37 20.23
CA SER A 148 -7.24 32.27 19.30
C SER A 148 -7.68 33.71 19.51
N LYS A 149 -6.84 34.65 19.04
CA LYS A 149 -7.19 36.06 18.87
C LYS A 149 -8.09 36.31 17.64
N THR A 150 -8.15 35.36 16.71
CA THR A 150 -8.94 35.46 15.47
C THR A 150 -10.42 35.23 15.76
N PRO A 151 -11.33 36.09 15.26
CA PRO A 151 -12.76 35.89 15.42
C PRO A 151 -13.23 34.58 14.80
N PHE A 152 -14.23 33.98 15.43
CA PHE A 152 -14.74 32.65 15.09
C PHE A 152 -15.33 32.56 13.68
N GLU A 153 -15.96 33.62 13.20
CA GLU A 153 -16.59 33.68 11.87
C GLU A 153 -15.59 33.50 10.73
N TYR A 154 -14.39 34.09 10.85
CA TYR A 154 -13.33 33.94 9.86
C TYR A 154 -12.80 32.50 9.82
N LEU A 155 -12.73 31.83 10.97
CA LEU A 155 -12.29 30.44 11.06
C LEU A 155 -13.32 29.47 10.49
N GLU A 156 -14.59 29.72 10.76
CA GLU A 156 -15.67 28.92 10.18
C GLU A 156 -15.69 29.06 8.66
N THR A 157 -15.49 30.28 8.15
CA THR A 157 -15.41 30.53 6.70
C THR A 157 -14.20 29.84 6.07
N ALA A 158 -13.01 30.03 6.66
CA ALA A 158 -11.79 29.38 6.18
C ALA A 158 -11.89 27.85 6.18
N LEU A 159 -12.49 27.26 7.22
CA LEU A 159 -12.69 25.83 7.29
C LEU A 159 -13.67 25.31 6.23
N LYS A 160 -14.77 26.03 5.98
CA LYS A 160 -15.73 25.68 4.91
C LYS A 160 -15.05 25.71 3.54
N GLU A 161 -14.33 26.79 3.24
CA GLU A 161 -13.55 26.91 2.00
C GLU A 161 -12.50 25.81 1.86
N ASP A 162 -11.83 25.44 2.96
CA ASP A 162 -10.84 24.38 2.97
C ASP A 162 -11.47 23.01 2.67
N ILE A 163 -12.64 22.70 3.24
CA ILE A 163 -13.35 21.45 2.97
C ILE A 163 -13.90 21.40 1.54
N ASP A 164 -14.44 22.51 1.04
CA ASP A 164 -14.90 22.62 -0.35
C ASP A 164 -13.73 22.42 -1.33
N ARG A 165 -12.57 23.02 -1.04
CA ARG A 165 -11.35 22.84 -1.82
C ARG A 165 -10.87 21.38 -1.82
N ILE A 166 -10.90 20.72 -0.66
CA ILE A 166 -10.55 19.29 -0.56
C ILE A 166 -11.53 18.47 -1.39
N TRP A 167 -12.84 18.71 -1.29
CA TRP A 167 -13.87 18.00 -2.05
C TRP A 167 -13.72 18.17 -3.56
N ALA A 168 -13.42 19.39 -4.02
CA ALA A 168 -13.18 19.69 -5.43
C ALA A 168 -11.88 19.06 -5.96
N SER A 169 -10.87 18.91 -5.10
CA SER A 169 -9.59 18.27 -5.48
C SER A 169 -9.67 16.74 -5.67
N VAL A 170 -10.78 16.13 -5.27
CA VAL A 170 -11.03 14.70 -5.37
C VAL A 170 -11.65 14.38 -6.73
N ALA A 171 -10.92 13.62 -7.54
CA ALA A 171 -11.36 13.18 -8.87
C ALA A 171 -12.74 12.49 -8.81
N GLU A 172 -13.60 12.83 -9.76
CA GLU A 172 -14.90 12.18 -9.91
C GLU A 172 -14.73 10.76 -10.46
N PRO A 173 -15.48 9.76 -9.98
CA PRO A 173 -15.50 8.44 -10.59
C PRO A 173 -16.14 8.55 -11.98
N GLU A 174 -15.58 7.85 -12.98
CA GLU A 174 -15.97 7.91 -14.41
C GLU A 174 -17.46 7.67 -14.71
N THR A 175 -18.23 7.21 -13.72
CA THR A 175 -19.62 6.76 -13.83
C THR A 175 -20.65 7.63 -13.12
N SER A 176 -20.26 8.69 -12.41
CA SER A 176 -21.19 9.53 -11.63
C SER A 176 -21.32 10.95 -12.15
N ARG A 177 -22.56 11.49 -12.14
CA ARG A 177 -22.82 12.93 -12.29
C ARG A 177 -22.07 13.69 -11.19
N SER A 178 -21.55 14.88 -11.51
CA SER A 178 -20.95 15.82 -10.54
C SER A 178 -21.74 15.84 -9.24
N VAL A 179 -21.13 15.32 -8.15
CA VAL A 179 -21.78 15.25 -6.84
C VAL A 179 -21.33 16.43 -5.98
N VAL A 180 -22.28 17.18 -5.45
CA VAL A 180 -21.99 18.36 -4.63
C VAL A 180 -21.78 17.93 -3.18
N LEU A 181 -20.93 18.63 -2.43
CA LEU A 181 -20.69 18.35 -1.02
C LEU A 181 -22.01 18.30 -0.22
N SER A 182 -22.98 19.14 -0.57
CA SER A 182 -24.32 19.21 0.04
C SER A 182 -25.17 17.95 -0.16
N ASP A 183 -24.85 17.09 -1.12
CA ASP A 183 -25.51 15.79 -1.31
C ASP A 183 -25.07 14.78 -0.24
N PHE A 184 -23.85 14.95 0.29
CA PHE A 184 -23.26 14.08 1.32
C PHE A 184 -23.26 14.71 2.71
N PHE A 185 -23.28 16.04 2.84
CA PHE A 185 -23.18 16.72 4.13
C PHE A 185 -24.23 17.81 4.31
N ASN A 186 -24.93 17.80 5.45
CA ASN A 186 -25.97 18.77 5.77
C ASN A 186 -25.40 20.15 6.13
N ALA A 187 -24.32 20.18 6.93
CA ALA A 187 -23.66 21.41 7.35
C ALA A 187 -22.32 21.09 8.02
N VAL A 188 -21.32 21.94 7.76
CA VAL A 188 -20.07 22.02 8.50
C VAL A 188 -20.24 23.06 9.60
N HIS A 189 -20.33 22.60 10.84
CA HIS A 189 -20.41 23.50 12.00
C HIS A 189 -19.07 23.53 12.70
N LEU A 190 -18.59 24.73 13.00
CA LEU A 190 -17.50 24.93 13.94
C LEU A 190 -18.11 25.14 15.33
N ARG A 191 -17.49 24.64 16.40
CA ARG A 191 -17.83 25.02 17.79
C ARG A 191 -16.59 25.12 18.67
N GLN A 192 -16.57 26.11 19.58
CA GLN A 192 -15.57 26.21 20.66
C GLN A 192 -15.85 25.24 21.82
N ARG A 193 -17.10 24.81 22.00
CA ARG A 193 -17.53 23.88 23.05
C ARG A 193 -18.56 22.89 22.52
N PHE A 194 -18.48 21.64 22.99
CA PHE A 194 -19.49 20.64 22.70
C PHE A 194 -20.74 20.94 23.53
N ILE A 195 -21.81 21.36 22.86
CA ILE A 195 -23.14 21.51 23.48
C ILE A 195 -23.99 20.35 22.97
N CYS A 196 -24.62 19.65 23.91
CA CYS A 196 -25.41 18.44 23.71
C CYS A 196 -26.24 18.51 22.40
N PRO A 197 -26.31 17.45 21.56
CA PRO A 197 -26.86 17.50 20.19
C PRO A 197 -28.37 17.75 20.07
N ARG A 198 -29.06 18.30 21.08
CA ARG A 198 -30.52 18.50 21.08
C ARG A 198 -31.00 19.32 19.89
N ASP A 199 -30.17 20.24 19.40
CA ASP A 199 -30.50 21.13 18.26
C ASP A 199 -29.96 20.62 16.90
N LEU A 200 -29.22 19.51 16.87
CA LEU A 200 -28.55 18.98 15.67
C LEU A 200 -29.37 17.87 14.97
N THR A 201 -30.64 17.71 15.30
CA THR A 201 -31.53 16.73 14.67
C THR A 201 -31.92 17.16 13.24
N GLY A 202 -30.95 17.17 12.34
CA GLY A 202 -31.13 17.44 10.91
C GLY A 202 -31.71 16.22 10.18
N ASP A 203 -32.90 16.43 9.61
CA ASP A 203 -33.66 15.61 8.65
C ASP A 203 -33.90 14.12 9.00
N LYS A 204 -35.14 13.85 9.44
CA LYS A 204 -35.65 12.58 10.01
C LYS A 204 -35.87 11.44 8.99
N ARG A 205 -35.21 11.45 7.83
CA ARG A 205 -35.69 10.68 6.66
C ARG A 205 -35.15 9.26 6.51
N GLU A 206 -34.08 8.86 7.22
CA GLU A 206 -33.51 7.49 7.12
C GLU A 206 -33.16 6.89 8.49
N ALA A 207 -34.17 6.76 9.36
CA ALA A 207 -34.03 6.06 10.63
C ALA A 207 -34.12 4.55 10.42
N GLU A 208 -32.99 3.84 10.53
CA GLU A 208 -32.96 2.37 10.47
C GLU A 208 -33.20 1.74 11.85
N PRO A 209 -33.84 0.55 11.92
CA PRO A 209 -33.98 -0.19 13.18
C PRO A 209 -32.63 -0.60 13.76
N ALA A 210 -32.45 -0.49 15.08
CA ALA A 210 -31.24 -0.94 15.78
C ALA A 210 -30.88 -2.41 15.53
N SER A 211 -31.88 -3.26 15.30
CA SER A 211 -31.63 -4.67 14.98
C SER A 211 -30.85 -4.86 13.67
N GLY A 212 -30.93 -3.93 12.73
CA GLY A 212 -30.17 -3.94 11.48
C GLY A 212 -28.79 -3.30 11.59
N PHE A 213 -28.49 -2.60 12.68
CA PHE A 213 -27.25 -1.84 12.84
C PHE A 213 -26.01 -2.73 12.78
N PHE A 214 -26.00 -3.85 13.51
CA PHE A 214 -24.82 -4.73 13.55
C PHE A 214 -24.53 -5.35 12.17
N ILE A 215 -25.57 -5.75 11.43
CA ILE A 215 -25.46 -6.33 10.08
C ILE A 215 -24.86 -5.29 9.12
N ARG A 216 -25.35 -4.05 9.21
CA ARG A 216 -24.84 -2.94 8.41
C ARG A 216 -23.40 -2.61 8.77
N ALA A 217 -23.08 -2.49 10.05
CA ALA A 217 -21.73 -2.22 10.54
C ALA A 217 -20.73 -3.28 10.06
N GLU A 218 -21.08 -4.57 10.19
CA GLU A 218 -20.26 -5.68 9.72
C GLU A 218 -20.05 -5.64 8.21
N LYS A 219 -21.12 -5.42 7.43
CA LYS A 219 -21.03 -5.33 5.97
C LYS A 219 -20.16 -4.15 5.51
N ILE A 220 -20.32 -2.99 6.13
CA ILE A 220 -19.51 -1.80 5.85
C ILE A 220 -18.05 -2.09 6.20
N TRP A 221 -17.78 -2.62 7.40
CA TRP A 221 -16.43 -2.94 7.83
C TRP A 221 -15.74 -3.95 6.91
N LYS A 222 -16.45 -4.99 6.48
CA LYS A 222 -15.94 -5.98 5.52
C LYS A 222 -15.61 -5.32 4.17
N THR A 223 -16.51 -4.50 3.65
CA THR A 223 -16.29 -3.77 2.38
C THR A 223 -15.07 -2.85 2.45
N ILE A 224 -14.84 -2.21 3.60
CA ILE A 224 -13.69 -1.34 3.84
C ILE A 224 -12.40 -2.16 3.97
N LYS A 225 -12.43 -3.24 4.75
CA LYS A 225 -11.25 -4.10 4.99
C LYS A 225 -10.78 -4.80 3.73
N ASP A 226 -11.70 -5.23 2.86
CA ASP A 226 -11.38 -5.93 1.62
C ASP A 226 -10.99 -4.95 0.48
N ASN A 227 -11.04 -3.64 0.72
CA ASN A 227 -10.73 -2.63 -0.30
C ASN A 227 -9.21 -2.35 -0.39
N LYS A 228 -8.58 -2.90 -1.43
CA LYS A 228 -7.14 -2.76 -1.71
C LYS A 228 -6.69 -1.33 -1.99
N ASP A 229 -7.58 -0.39 -2.28
CA ASP A 229 -7.17 1.01 -2.54
C ASP A 229 -6.98 1.81 -1.24
N LEU A 230 -7.45 1.29 -0.11
CA LEU A 230 -7.17 1.86 1.22
C LEU A 230 -5.81 1.41 1.76
N ASP A 231 -5.30 0.29 1.24
CA ASP A 231 -3.91 -0.09 1.34
C ASP A 231 -3.10 0.84 0.42
N LEU A 232 -2.61 1.96 0.96
CA LEU A 232 -1.47 2.66 0.36
C LEU A 232 -0.14 2.29 1.03
N PRO A 233 0.38 1.06 0.86
CA PRO A 233 1.81 0.86 0.63
C PRO A 233 2.33 1.65 -0.59
N ALA A 234 1.41 2.20 -1.39
CA ALA A 234 1.61 2.76 -2.70
C ALA A 234 2.77 3.75 -2.84
N LEU A 235 3.08 4.67 -1.91
CA LEU A 235 4.17 5.63 -2.18
C LEU A 235 5.56 4.99 -2.05
N LYS A 236 5.82 4.27 -0.95
CA LYS A 236 7.11 3.59 -0.73
C LYS A 236 7.29 2.44 -1.73
N VAL A 237 6.24 1.66 -1.97
CA VAL A 237 6.24 0.55 -2.95
C VAL A 237 6.33 1.07 -4.39
N MET A 238 5.65 2.18 -4.75
CA MET A 238 5.77 2.78 -6.08
C MET A 238 7.17 3.36 -6.29
N VAL A 239 7.71 4.10 -5.32
CA VAL A 239 9.09 4.62 -5.40
C VAL A 239 10.08 3.46 -5.51
N ALA A 240 9.93 2.43 -4.69
CA ALA A 240 10.73 1.20 -4.79
C ALA A 240 10.60 0.55 -6.17
N THR A 241 9.38 0.50 -6.74
CA THR A 241 9.13 -0.11 -8.05
C THR A 241 9.85 0.65 -9.16
N VAL A 242 9.73 1.97 -9.18
CA VAL A 242 10.41 2.83 -10.16
C VAL A 242 11.92 2.71 -10.01
N ARG A 243 12.44 2.84 -8.78
CA ARG A 243 13.89 2.78 -8.53
C ARG A 243 14.50 1.41 -8.83
N CYS A 244 13.87 0.32 -8.39
CA CYS A 244 14.34 -1.03 -8.68
C CYS A 244 14.31 -1.31 -10.19
N GLU A 245 13.34 -0.77 -10.92
CA GLU A 245 13.27 -0.91 -12.37
C GLU A 245 14.35 -0.11 -13.11
N GLU A 246 14.62 1.12 -12.69
CA GLU A 246 15.71 1.94 -13.24
C GLU A 246 17.06 1.27 -13.05
N ILE A 247 17.34 0.78 -11.84
CA ILE A 247 18.59 0.08 -11.51
C ILE A 247 18.71 -1.20 -12.35
N ALA A 248 17.65 -2.02 -12.42
CA ALA A 248 17.64 -3.24 -13.23
C ALA A 248 17.95 -2.96 -14.71
N LYS A 249 17.31 -1.95 -15.30
CA LYS A 249 17.54 -1.54 -16.69
C LYS A 249 18.97 -1.05 -16.91
N GLU A 250 19.53 -0.28 -15.99
CA GLU A 250 20.91 0.20 -16.09
C GLU A 250 21.91 -0.97 -16.01
N LYS A 251 21.71 -1.92 -15.09
CA LYS A 251 22.56 -3.12 -15.01
C LYS A 251 22.49 -3.96 -16.27
N LEU A 252 21.29 -4.18 -16.81
CA LEU A 252 21.10 -4.92 -18.06
C LEU A 252 21.76 -4.20 -19.25
N ARG A 253 21.66 -2.87 -19.31
CA ARG A 253 22.33 -2.05 -20.33
C ARG A 253 23.84 -2.21 -20.26
N ARG A 254 24.41 -2.12 -19.05
CA ARG A 254 25.85 -2.30 -18.83
C ARG A 254 26.32 -3.70 -19.20
N PHE A 255 25.55 -4.73 -18.85
CA PHE A 255 25.81 -6.11 -19.26
C PHE A 255 25.85 -6.26 -20.80
N THR A 256 24.92 -5.62 -21.51
CA THR A 256 24.84 -5.74 -22.98
C THR A 256 26.07 -5.10 -23.68
N THR A 257 26.73 -4.15 -23.01
CA THR A 257 27.93 -3.46 -23.50
C THR A 257 29.20 -3.88 -22.76
N ASP A 258 29.16 -4.99 -22.02
CA ASP A 258 30.30 -5.47 -21.25
C ASP A 258 31.35 -6.10 -22.16
N ASP A 259 32.62 -5.73 -21.97
CA ASP A 259 33.72 -6.16 -22.84
C ASP A 259 33.96 -7.68 -22.75
N ASP A 260 33.84 -8.27 -21.55
CA ASP A 260 34.02 -9.71 -21.35
C ASP A 260 32.89 -10.50 -22.00
N TRP A 261 31.64 -10.00 -21.88
CA TRP A 261 30.49 -10.58 -22.59
C TRP A 261 30.63 -10.48 -24.10
N LEU A 262 31.03 -9.31 -24.64
CA LEU A 262 31.22 -9.13 -26.07
C LEU A 262 32.33 -10.03 -26.62
N ALA A 263 33.46 -10.12 -25.92
CA ALA A 263 34.55 -11.03 -26.28
C ALA A 263 34.10 -12.49 -26.25
N LEU A 264 33.32 -12.90 -25.24
CA LEU A 264 32.76 -14.25 -25.15
C LEU A 264 31.81 -14.53 -26.32
N LYS A 265 30.94 -13.58 -26.64
CA LYS A 265 30.00 -13.68 -27.75
C LYS A 265 30.71 -13.80 -29.11
N GLU A 266 31.78 -13.05 -29.33
CA GLU A 266 32.61 -13.14 -30.53
C GLU A 266 33.36 -14.48 -30.61
N ALA A 267 33.93 -14.94 -29.49
CA ALA A 267 34.61 -16.22 -29.42
C ALA A 267 33.67 -17.39 -29.78
N VAL A 268 32.42 -17.33 -29.34
CA VAL A 268 31.38 -18.31 -29.69
C VAL A 268 31.07 -18.30 -31.19
N GLN A 269 31.09 -17.15 -31.85
CA GLN A 269 30.91 -17.11 -33.31
C GLN A 269 32.10 -17.68 -34.08
N ALA A 270 33.30 -17.62 -33.50
CA ALA A 270 34.51 -18.17 -34.11
C ALA A 270 34.62 -19.69 -33.94
N GLY A 271 34.00 -20.28 -32.91
CA GLY A 271 34.00 -21.72 -32.70
C GLY A 271 33.60 -22.16 -31.29
N PRO A 272 33.81 -23.44 -30.94
CA PRO A 272 33.47 -23.98 -29.62
C PRO A 272 34.33 -23.34 -28.53
N VAL A 273 33.68 -22.73 -27.53
CA VAL A 273 34.35 -22.11 -26.37
C VAL A 273 34.27 -23.04 -25.17
N SER A 274 35.43 -23.34 -24.57
CA SER A 274 35.48 -24.12 -23.33
C SER A 274 35.00 -23.29 -22.14
N ARG A 275 34.29 -23.93 -21.20
CA ARG A 275 33.77 -23.29 -19.97
C ARG A 275 32.91 -22.05 -20.22
N PHE A 276 32.14 -22.06 -21.30
CA PHE A 276 31.21 -20.97 -21.63
C PHE A 276 30.23 -20.70 -20.49
N GLY A 277 29.55 -21.74 -19.96
CA GLY A 277 28.57 -21.60 -18.89
C GLY A 277 29.18 -20.92 -17.67
N ALA A 278 30.27 -21.48 -17.14
CA ALA A 278 30.96 -20.92 -15.97
C ALA A 278 31.41 -19.44 -16.16
N THR A 279 31.91 -19.09 -17.34
CA THR A 279 32.31 -17.71 -17.64
C THR A 279 31.08 -16.78 -17.70
N LEU A 280 30.03 -17.21 -18.41
CA LEU A 280 28.79 -16.45 -18.53
C LEU A 280 28.11 -16.24 -17.18
N SER A 281 28.00 -17.31 -16.39
CA SER A 281 27.41 -17.29 -15.05
C SER A 281 28.19 -16.35 -14.13
N SER A 282 29.52 -16.34 -14.18
CA SER A 282 30.33 -15.37 -13.43
C SER A 282 30.04 -13.92 -13.83
N ILE A 283 29.86 -13.63 -15.12
CA ILE A 283 29.53 -12.28 -15.61
C ILE A 283 28.13 -11.87 -15.12
N LEU A 284 27.14 -12.75 -15.29
CA LEU A 284 25.76 -12.50 -14.87
C LEU A 284 25.64 -12.32 -13.35
N GLU A 285 26.29 -13.16 -12.56
CA GLU A 285 26.31 -13.07 -11.09
C GLU A 285 26.91 -11.75 -10.61
N SER A 286 27.94 -11.22 -11.28
CA SER A 286 28.51 -9.90 -10.96
C SER A 286 27.45 -8.79 -11.07
N TYR A 287 26.68 -8.77 -12.15
CA TYR A 287 25.62 -7.77 -12.35
C TYR A 287 24.43 -7.96 -11.42
N LEU A 288 24.02 -9.21 -11.16
CA LEU A 288 22.93 -9.52 -10.23
C LEU A 288 23.32 -9.16 -8.78
N SER A 289 24.55 -9.43 -8.37
CA SER A 289 25.06 -9.05 -7.04
C SER A 289 25.15 -7.54 -6.85
N GLN A 290 25.56 -6.80 -7.89
CA GLN A 290 25.52 -5.34 -7.88
C GLN A 290 24.09 -4.80 -7.75
N TYR A 291 23.15 -5.40 -8.49
CA TYR A 291 21.73 -5.07 -8.35
C TYR A 291 21.26 -5.31 -6.91
N ASP A 292 21.52 -6.49 -6.35
CA ASP A 292 21.10 -6.90 -5.01
C ASP A 292 21.65 -5.96 -3.92
N THR A 293 22.88 -5.48 -4.10
CA THR A 293 23.52 -4.51 -3.20
C THR A 293 22.85 -3.13 -3.28
N GLU A 294 22.57 -2.64 -4.49
CA GLU A 294 21.97 -1.33 -4.70
C GLU A 294 20.51 -1.25 -4.28
N VAL A 295 19.77 -2.37 -4.33
CA VAL A 295 18.34 -2.39 -3.96
C VAL A 295 18.05 -2.86 -2.54
N MET A 296 19.09 -3.13 -1.74
CA MET A 296 18.98 -3.77 -0.42
C MET A 296 17.98 -3.10 0.53
N HIS A 297 17.84 -1.78 0.43
CA HIS A 297 17.03 -0.92 1.30
C HIS A 297 15.58 -0.73 0.82
N TYR A 298 15.22 -1.26 -0.36
CA TYR A 298 13.85 -1.26 -0.87
C TYR A 298 13.06 -2.47 -0.40
N ASP A 299 11.75 -2.41 -0.66
CA ASP A 299 10.81 -3.49 -0.39
C ASP A 299 11.26 -4.83 -0.99
N GLN A 300 11.15 -5.90 -0.18
CA GLN A 300 11.67 -7.22 -0.52
C GLN A 300 10.89 -7.87 -1.67
N ASP A 301 9.58 -7.68 -1.75
CA ASP A 301 8.77 -8.28 -2.81
C ASP A 301 9.02 -7.58 -4.14
N VAL A 302 9.09 -6.24 -4.12
CA VAL A 302 9.39 -5.43 -5.30
C VAL A 302 10.77 -5.78 -5.87
N ARG A 303 11.81 -5.80 -5.04
CA ARG A 303 13.18 -6.08 -5.51
C ARG A 303 13.30 -7.50 -6.05
N ASN A 304 12.67 -8.49 -5.41
CA ASN A 304 12.71 -9.87 -5.88
C ASN A 304 11.96 -10.04 -7.22
N ALA A 305 10.83 -9.36 -7.39
CA ALA A 305 10.08 -9.38 -8.65
C ALA A 305 10.89 -8.74 -9.79
N LYS A 306 11.51 -7.58 -9.54
CA LYS A 306 12.34 -6.87 -10.54
C LYS A 306 13.64 -7.60 -10.84
N ARG A 307 14.24 -8.28 -9.86
CA ARG A 307 15.40 -9.17 -10.05
C ARG A 307 15.08 -10.30 -11.04
N ARG A 308 13.98 -11.02 -10.82
CA ARG A 308 13.52 -12.10 -11.73
C ARG A 308 13.25 -11.59 -13.14
N GLN A 309 12.68 -10.39 -13.26
CA GLN A 309 12.46 -9.75 -14.56
C GLN A 309 13.79 -9.47 -15.27
N MET A 310 14.78 -8.91 -14.57
CA MET A 310 16.12 -8.66 -15.09
C MET A 310 16.82 -9.95 -15.52
N GLU A 311 16.76 -11.00 -14.70
CA GLU A 311 17.32 -12.32 -15.04
C GLU A 311 16.73 -12.88 -16.32
N SER A 312 15.40 -12.84 -16.46
CA SER A 312 14.73 -13.31 -17.69
C SER A 312 15.17 -12.52 -18.92
N GLN A 313 15.39 -11.21 -18.80
CA GLN A 313 15.86 -10.36 -19.90
C GLN A 313 17.33 -10.63 -20.25
N ALA A 314 18.19 -10.85 -19.24
CA ALA A 314 19.57 -11.22 -19.46
C ALA A 314 19.68 -12.59 -20.16
N LEU A 315 18.87 -13.56 -19.76
CA LEU A 315 18.79 -14.87 -20.41
C LEU A 315 18.34 -14.79 -21.88
N GLU A 316 17.48 -13.83 -22.21
CA GLU A 316 17.06 -13.59 -23.59
C GLU A 316 18.19 -13.03 -24.47
N VAL A 317 19.03 -12.15 -23.91
CA VAL A 317 20.21 -11.59 -24.61
C VAL A 317 21.23 -12.69 -24.94
N VAL A 318 21.45 -13.63 -24.03
CA VAL A 318 22.47 -14.69 -24.18
C VAL A 318 21.99 -15.89 -24.99
N ARG A 319 20.67 -16.04 -25.18
CA ARG A 319 20.04 -17.19 -25.83
C ARG A 319 20.68 -17.54 -27.18
N ASN A 320 20.95 -16.54 -28.01
CA ASN A 320 21.54 -16.79 -29.33
C ASN A 320 22.95 -17.38 -29.23
N ALA A 321 23.79 -16.89 -28.32
CA ALA A 321 25.13 -17.44 -28.11
C ALA A 321 25.08 -18.87 -27.57
N TYR A 322 24.15 -19.16 -26.66
CA TYR A 322 23.94 -20.50 -26.14
C TYR A 322 23.53 -21.50 -27.24
N VAL A 323 22.59 -21.10 -28.12
CA VAL A 323 22.20 -21.92 -29.27
C VAL A 323 23.38 -22.18 -30.20
N THR A 324 24.19 -21.17 -30.51
CA THR A 324 25.39 -21.33 -31.34
C THR A 324 26.40 -22.33 -30.74
N ILE A 325 26.58 -22.34 -29.41
CA ILE A 325 27.43 -23.34 -28.75
C ILE A 325 26.87 -24.75 -28.92
N LEU A 326 25.56 -24.93 -28.74
CA LEU A 326 24.95 -26.24 -28.94
C LEU A 326 25.12 -26.73 -30.39
N GLU A 327 25.03 -25.84 -31.37
CA GLU A 327 25.29 -26.15 -32.78
C GLU A 327 26.75 -26.56 -33.02
N HIS A 328 27.72 -25.88 -32.38
CA HIS A 328 29.13 -26.27 -32.44
C HIS A 328 29.39 -27.63 -31.77
N LEU A 329 28.84 -27.86 -30.59
CA LEU A 329 28.95 -29.14 -29.88
C LEU A 329 28.37 -30.29 -30.72
N TYR A 330 27.20 -30.07 -31.32
CA TYR A 330 26.56 -31.04 -32.19
C TYR A 330 27.41 -31.34 -33.43
N SER A 331 27.91 -30.31 -34.11
CA SER A 331 28.74 -30.44 -35.32
C SER A 331 30.04 -31.19 -35.03
N ASN A 332 30.74 -30.82 -33.96
CA ASN A 332 31.99 -31.48 -33.54
C ASN A 332 31.76 -32.96 -33.18
N THR A 333 30.68 -33.25 -32.46
CA THR A 333 30.32 -34.61 -32.06
C THR A 333 29.99 -35.46 -33.29
N LEU A 334 29.28 -34.90 -34.26
CA LEU A 334 28.91 -35.58 -35.51
C LEU A 334 30.14 -35.86 -36.40
N GLU A 335 31.07 -34.91 -36.51
CA GLU A 335 32.31 -35.13 -37.26
C GLU A 335 33.21 -36.18 -36.60
N SER A 336 33.33 -36.13 -35.26
CA SER A 336 34.04 -37.15 -34.48
C SER A 336 33.44 -38.54 -34.67
N PHE A 337 32.10 -38.65 -34.67
CA PHE A 337 31.40 -39.89 -34.95
C PHE A 337 31.72 -40.42 -36.35
N LYS A 338 31.57 -39.59 -37.39
CA LYS A 338 31.84 -39.96 -38.80
C LYS A 338 33.27 -40.46 -38.96
N THR A 339 34.25 -39.69 -38.48
CA THR A 339 35.68 -40.02 -38.58
C THR A 339 36.00 -41.32 -37.86
N SER A 340 35.48 -41.51 -36.64
CA SER A 340 35.70 -42.72 -35.85
C SER A 340 35.06 -43.96 -36.49
N LEU A 341 33.88 -43.80 -37.08
CA LEU A 341 33.18 -44.87 -37.78
C LEU A 341 33.91 -45.30 -39.05
N GLU A 342 34.32 -44.34 -39.89
CA GLU A 342 35.09 -44.60 -41.11
C GLU A 342 36.41 -45.33 -40.82
N GLN A 343 37.15 -44.88 -39.81
CA GLN A 343 38.39 -45.55 -39.39
C GLN A 343 38.15 -46.98 -38.88
N SER A 344 37.04 -47.23 -38.20
CA SER A 344 36.67 -48.57 -37.71
C SER A 344 36.29 -49.52 -38.84
N LEU A 345 35.55 -49.01 -39.83
CA LEU A 345 35.15 -49.75 -41.03
C LEU A 345 36.36 -50.10 -41.89
N ASN A 346 37.31 -49.17 -42.05
CA ASN A 346 38.58 -49.40 -42.74
C ASN A 346 39.45 -50.49 -42.06
N LYS A 347 39.24 -50.73 -40.76
CA LYS A 347 39.91 -51.80 -39.99
C LYS A 347 39.16 -53.14 -40.02
N GLY A 348 38.08 -53.26 -40.81
CA GLY A 348 37.32 -54.50 -41.00
C GLY A 348 36.40 -54.88 -39.84
N LYS A 349 36.08 -53.95 -38.93
CA LYS A 349 35.14 -54.20 -37.82
C LYS A 349 33.68 -54.18 -38.31
N GLY A 350 32.82 -54.96 -37.65
CA GLY A 350 31.38 -54.99 -37.96
C GLY A 350 30.70 -53.63 -37.76
N PHE A 351 29.93 -53.19 -38.77
CA PHE A 351 29.26 -51.88 -38.81
C PHE A 351 28.33 -51.66 -37.61
N ALA A 352 27.40 -52.58 -37.36
CA ALA A 352 26.37 -52.40 -36.34
C ALA A 352 26.92 -52.28 -34.91
N ALA A 353 27.97 -53.04 -34.58
CA ALA A 353 28.62 -52.98 -33.27
C ALA A 353 29.43 -51.69 -33.11
N SER A 354 30.19 -51.30 -34.14
CA SER A 354 30.97 -50.05 -34.15
C SER A 354 30.06 -48.83 -34.02
N ALA A 355 28.99 -48.76 -34.81
CA ALA A 355 28.05 -47.65 -34.80
C ALA A 355 27.39 -47.45 -33.42
N ARG A 356 26.98 -48.54 -32.74
CA ARG A 356 26.39 -48.44 -31.40
C ARG A 356 27.38 -47.92 -30.35
N ILE A 357 28.61 -48.43 -30.35
CA ILE A 357 29.63 -48.03 -29.37
C ILE A 357 30.00 -46.56 -29.55
N PHE A 358 30.25 -46.13 -30.79
CA PHE A 358 30.61 -44.74 -31.06
C PHE A 358 29.44 -43.79 -30.83
N ALA A 359 28.20 -44.18 -31.17
CA ALA A 359 27.03 -43.37 -30.84
C ALA A 359 26.90 -43.13 -29.33
N GLN A 360 27.05 -44.19 -28.51
CA GLN A 360 27.02 -44.05 -27.05
C GLN A 360 28.14 -43.13 -26.53
N SER A 361 29.36 -43.29 -27.04
CA SER A 361 30.49 -42.43 -26.65
C SER A 361 30.27 -40.96 -27.05
N CYS A 362 29.73 -40.72 -28.24
CA CYS A 362 29.44 -39.38 -28.75
C CYS A 362 28.31 -38.69 -27.98
N PHE A 363 27.24 -39.43 -27.64
CA PHE A 363 26.18 -38.88 -26.78
C PHE A 363 26.72 -38.47 -25.42
N LEU A 364 27.58 -39.28 -24.80
CA LEU A 364 28.16 -38.96 -23.50
C LEU A 364 29.00 -37.67 -23.53
N VAL A 365 29.78 -37.47 -24.61
CA VAL A 365 30.56 -36.25 -24.82
C VAL A 365 29.66 -35.03 -25.09
N PHE A 366 28.59 -35.21 -25.85
CA PHE A 366 27.62 -34.15 -26.13
C PHE A 366 26.87 -33.73 -24.85
N ASP A 367 26.37 -34.69 -24.08
CA ASP A 367 25.64 -34.44 -22.84
C ASP A 367 26.54 -33.70 -21.83
N GLN A 368 27.80 -34.11 -21.69
CA GLN A 368 28.77 -33.42 -20.84
C GLN A 368 29.05 -31.98 -21.32
N GLY A 369 29.17 -31.77 -22.63
CA GLY A 369 29.33 -30.42 -23.20
C GLY A 369 28.10 -29.53 -22.97
N CYS A 370 26.89 -30.10 -23.03
CA CYS A 370 25.66 -29.39 -22.70
C CYS A 370 25.58 -29.01 -21.22
N GLU A 371 25.99 -29.90 -20.32
CA GLU A 371 26.06 -29.59 -18.88
C GLU A 371 27.02 -28.42 -18.61
N GLU A 372 28.22 -28.41 -19.22
CA GLU A 372 29.19 -27.32 -19.09
C GLU A 372 28.70 -25.98 -19.67
N ALA A 373 27.87 -26.02 -20.71
CA ALA A 373 27.30 -24.82 -21.32
C ALA A 373 26.16 -24.20 -20.50
N THR A 374 25.54 -24.96 -19.60
CA THR A 374 24.34 -24.56 -18.85
C THR A 374 24.66 -24.11 -17.42
N HIS A 375 25.92 -24.25 -17.00
CA HIS A 375 26.36 -24.16 -15.61
C HIS A 375 26.62 -22.75 -15.08
#